data_AF-A0A0H5DP58-F1
#
_entry.id   AF-A0A0H5DP58-F1
#
_cell.length_a   1.000
_cell.length_b   1.000
_cell.length_c   1.000
_cell.angle_alpha   90.00
_cell.angle_beta   90.00
_cell.angle_gamma   90.00
#
_symmetry.space_group_name_H-M   'P 1'
#
loop_
_entity.id
_entity.type
_entity.pdbx_description
1 polymer ?
#
loop_
_entity_poly.entity_id
_entity_poly.type
_entity_poly.pdbx_seq_one_letter_code
_entity_poly.pdbx_strand_id
1 'polypeptide(L)'
;MNLFRPLLLATLLFTSAFASEPTYYFKVEKHLEKHDRSRGQRCLREFLARGGSFHSYPFDISSFTIKEGDAVYPICSGGWCRSQTLHALLKPHSDSLVLFPPHAARLGWDPYNGQINRYRNYEGEKKHDEYALCFKREKELRMGFENDADWKAVEAAPTKEGLASIRAYYNEHYFGPGSSFKGKKGKRRVYITFASNAHVVLFRLLETNHSLKDVHIVALDLEDLVSSPLKEWNTTPRSKKAYQAFYDSLSKIIKVGTDGTSPQK
;
A
#
# COMPACT_ATOMS: atom_id res chain seq x y z
N MET A 1 13.64 -55.39 47.56
CA MET A 1 13.71 -54.07 48.22
C MET A 1 13.93 -53.03 47.15
N ASN A 2 12.99 -52.08 47.10
CA ASN A 2 12.75 -51.15 45.99
C ASN A 2 13.76 -50.01 45.99
N LEU A 3 14.39 -49.74 44.84
CA LEU A 3 15.04 -48.47 44.51
C LEU A 3 14.16 -47.74 43.49
N PHE A 4 13.27 -46.88 43.97
CA PHE A 4 12.52 -45.94 43.14
C PHE A 4 13.39 -44.71 42.85
N ARG A 5 13.73 -44.49 41.58
CA ARG A 5 14.21 -43.20 41.07
C ARG A 5 12.97 -42.35 40.70
N PRO A 6 12.88 -41.07 41.11
CA PRO A 6 11.85 -40.19 40.60
C PRO A 6 12.25 -39.68 39.21
N LEU A 7 11.38 -39.93 38.24
CA LEU A 7 11.41 -39.33 36.91
C LEU A 7 10.99 -37.86 37.06
N LEU A 8 11.96 -36.94 36.92
CA LEU A 8 11.69 -35.50 36.89
C LEU A 8 11.03 -35.17 35.54
N LEU A 9 9.71 -35.04 35.59
CA LEU A 9 8.87 -34.58 34.50
C LEU A 9 9.20 -33.09 34.26
N ALA A 10 9.99 -32.81 33.23
CA ALA A 10 10.23 -31.45 32.75
C ALA A 10 8.96 -30.94 32.07
N THR A 11 8.06 -30.37 32.86
CA THR A 11 6.90 -29.64 32.36
C THR A 11 7.40 -28.39 31.65
N LEU A 12 7.49 -28.45 30.32
CA LEU A 12 7.60 -27.30 29.44
C LEU A 12 6.38 -26.41 29.65
N LEU A 13 6.49 -25.47 30.59
CA LEU A 13 5.60 -24.33 30.70
C LEU A 13 5.84 -23.43 29.48
N PHE A 14 5.14 -23.73 28.38
CA PHE A 14 4.77 -22.73 27.39
C PHE A 14 3.89 -21.71 28.10
N THR A 15 4.53 -20.74 28.75
CA THR A 15 3.87 -19.49 29.11
C THR A 15 3.56 -18.80 27.80
N SER A 16 2.32 -18.97 27.35
CA SER A 16 1.70 -18.11 26.36
C SER A 16 1.71 -16.70 26.94
N ALA A 17 2.78 -15.97 26.64
CA ALA A 17 2.71 -14.52 26.55
C ALA A 17 1.66 -14.22 25.46
N PHE A 18 0.39 -14.18 25.87
CA PHE A 18 -0.62 -13.38 25.20
C PHE A 18 -0.13 -11.94 25.32
N ALA A 19 0.83 -11.58 24.47
CA ALA A 19 1.05 -10.22 24.07
C ALA A 19 -0.34 -9.70 23.70
N SER A 20 -0.80 -8.70 24.45
CA SER A 20 -2.01 -7.94 24.16
C SER A 20 -2.13 -7.82 22.65
N GLU A 21 -3.19 -8.40 22.05
CA GLU A 21 -3.37 -8.37 20.60
C GLU A 21 -3.13 -6.93 20.15
N PRO A 22 -2.15 -6.67 19.26
CA PRO A 22 -1.87 -5.32 18.84
C PRO A 22 -3.17 -4.76 18.25
N THR A 23 -3.79 -3.85 19.01
CA THR A 23 -5.05 -3.25 18.64
C THR A 23 -4.72 -2.23 17.57
N TYR A 24 -4.52 -2.72 16.34
CA TYR A 24 -4.29 -1.86 15.19
C TYR A 24 -5.57 -1.07 14.96
N TYR A 25 -5.53 0.18 15.41
CA TYR A 25 -6.51 1.18 15.04
C TYR A 25 -6.32 1.49 13.57
N PHE A 26 -6.98 0.72 12.72
CA PHE A 26 -7.39 1.28 11.45
C PHE A 26 -8.23 2.52 11.82
N LYS A 27 -7.72 3.74 11.58
CA LYS A 27 -8.60 4.89 11.32
C LYS A 27 -9.28 4.63 9.98
N VAL A 28 -10.15 3.64 10.01
CA VAL A 28 -11.17 3.36 9.03
C VAL A 28 -11.98 4.64 8.93
N GLU A 29 -12.14 5.15 7.71
CA GLU A 29 -13.07 6.24 7.42
C GLU A 29 -14.35 6.06 8.25
N LYS A 30 -14.92 7.15 8.77
CA LYS A 30 -16.23 7.13 9.48
C LYS A 30 -17.33 6.40 8.67
N HIS A 31 -17.08 6.15 7.38
CA HIS A 31 -17.98 5.54 6.41
C HIS A 31 -17.83 4.02 6.22
N LEU A 32 -16.81 3.33 6.76
CA LEU A 32 -16.85 1.86 6.71
C LEU A 32 -17.61 1.33 7.92
N GLU A 33 -18.69 0.62 7.62
CA GLU A 33 -19.60 0.02 8.59
C GLU A 33 -18.86 -0.89 9.58
N LYS A 34 -19.43 -1.12 10.75
CA LYS A 34 -18.86 -1.99 11.81
C LYS A 34 -18.46 -3.38 11.28
N HIS A 35 -19.19 -3.90 10.30
CA HIS A 35 -18.89 -5.18 9.63
C HIS A 35 -17.53 -5.17 8.91
N ASP A 36 -17.16 -4.03 8.32
CA ASP A 36 -15.95 -3.89 7.53
C ASP A 36 -14.69 -3.87 8.41
N ARG A 37 -14.79 -3.31 9.62
CA ARG A 37 -13.72 -3.34 10.62
C ARG A 37 -13.35 -4.77 11.01
N SER A 38 -14.36 -5.63 11.21
CA SER A 38 -14.14 -7.04 11.56
C SER A 38 -13.42 -7.80 10.43
N ARG A 39 -13.72 -7.47 9.16
CA ARG A 39 -13.10 -8.08 7.99
C ARG A 39 -11.64 -7.64 7.86
N GLY A 40 -11.36 -6.34 7.98
CA GLY A 40 -9.99 -5.81 7.96
C GLY A 40 -9.08 -6.44 9.04
N GLN A 41 -9.58 -6.58 10.27
CA GLN A 41 -8.84 -7.25 11.34
C GLN A 41 -8.60 -8.73 11.06
N ARG A 42 -9.60 -9.46 10.54
CA ARG A 42 -9.41 -10.86 10.11
C ARG A 42 -8.33 -10.97 9.03
N CYS A 43 -8.38 -10.12 8.01
CA CYS A 43 -7.37 -10.08 6.96
C CYS A 43 -5.97 -9.77 7.52
N LEU A 44 -5.85 -8.84 8.46
CA LEU A 44 -4.56 -8.55 9.09
C LEU A 44 -4.00 -9.76 9.85
N ARG A 45 -4.81 -10.42 10.68
CA ARG A 45 -4.38 -11.62 11.41
C ARG A 45 -3.92 -12.72 10.47
N GLU A 46 -4.69 -12.97 9.41
CA GLU A 46 -4.33 -13.97 8.41
C GLU A 46 -3.07 -13.59 7.62
N PHE A 47 -2.90 -12.31 7.28
CA PHE A 47 -1.71 -11.81 6.59
C PHE A 47 -0.44 -12.04 7.42
N LEU A 48 -0.50 -11.73 8.72
CA LEU A 48 0.59 -11.99 9.66
C LEU A 48 0.85 -13.49 9.82
N ALA A 49 -0.21 -14.31 9.94
CA ALA A 49 -0.09 -15.76 10.06
C ALA A 49 0.57 -16.43 8.83
N ARG A 50 0.43 -15.84 7.64
CA ARG A 50 1.11 -16.29 6.41
C ARG A 50 2.53 -15.74 6.24
N GLY A 51 3.08 -15.07 7.25
CA GLY A 51 4.45 -14.56 7.28
C GLY A 51 4.63 -13.13 6.75
N GLY A 52 3.53 -12.41 6.50
CA GLY A 52 3.58 -11.00 6.10
C GLY A 52 3.98 -10.09 7.25
N SER A 53 4.55 -8.93 6.92
CA SER A 53 4.92 -7.89 7.89
C SER A 53 4.07 -6.62 7.69
N PHE A 54 3.41 -6.15 8.75
CA PHE A 54 2.55 -4.96 8.69
C PHE A 54 3.11 -3.86 9.57
N HIS A 55 3.37 -2.70 8.98
CA HIS A 55 3.95 -1.51 9.60
C HIS A 55 2.93 -0.39 9.52
N SER A 56 2.77 0.39 10.58
CA SER A 56 1.80 1.50 10.57
C SER A 56 2.43 2.79 11.09
N TYR A 57 2.25 3.91 10.38
CA TYR A 57 2.61 5.23 10.91
C TYR A 57 1.39 5.81 11.65
N PRO A 58 1.57 6.40 12.85
CA PRO A 58 2.84 6.70 13.52
C PRO A 58 3.42 5.63 14.46
N PHE A 59 2.74 4.49 14.65
CA PHE A 59 3.02 3.60 15.78
C PHE A 59 4.24 2.68 15.61
N ASP A 60 4.52 2.21 14.40
CA ASP A 60 5.51 1.15 14.14
C ASP A 60 6.12 1.30 12.73
N ILE A 61 6.65 2.49 12.43
CA ILE A 61 7.38 2.73 11.18
C ILE A 61 8.81 3.22 11.41
N SER A 62 9.16 3.59 12.63
CA SER A 62 10.46 4.20 12.95
C SER A 62 11.66 3.29 12.62
N SER A 63 11.43 1.97 12.64
CA SER A 63 12.39 0.92 12.30
C SER A 63 12.31 0.43 10.85
N PHE A 64 11.25 0.78 10.10
CA PHE A 64 11.08 0.31 8.73
C PHE A 64 11.95 1.12 7.76
N THR A 65 12.68 0.42 6.91
CA THR A 65 13.52 1.02 5.86
C THR A 65 13.34 0.24 4.57
N ILE A 66 13.10 0.97 3.48
CA ILE A 66 13.10 0.42 2.12
C ILE A 66 14.55 0.13 1.76
N LYS A 67 14.86 -1.10 1.34
CA LYS A 67 16.22 -1.54 1.01
C LYS A 67 16.42 -1.60 -0.50
N GLU A 68 17.68 -1.63 -0.90
CA GLU A 68 18.07 -1.88 -2.29
C GLU A 68 17.50 -3.23 -2.79
N GLY A 69 16.94 -3.20 -3.99
CA GLY A 69 16.28 -4.33 -4.64
C GLY A 69 14.85 -4.58 -4.17
N ASP A 70 14.28 -3.75 -3.28
CA ASP A 70 12.86 -3.85 -2.95
C ASP A 70 11.99 -3.51 -4.16
N ALA A 71 10.91 -4.27 -4.35
CA ALA A 71 9.79 -3.89 -5.20
C ALA A 71 8.83 -3.01 -4.41
N VAL A 72 8.65 -1.75 -4.83
CA VAL A 72 7.89 -0.76 -4.06
C VAL A 72 6.63 -0.35 -4.80
N TYR A 73 5.50 -0.44 -4.11
CA TYR A 73 4.16 -0.30 -4.66
C TYR A 73 3.46 0.90 -3.99
N PRO A 74 3.46 2.09 -4.62
CA PRO A 74 2.81 3.28 -4.07
C PRO A 74 1.30 3.30 -4.35
N ILE A 75 0.49 3.28 -3.29
CA ILE A 75 -0.96 3.06 -3.35
C ILE A 75 -1.73 4.18 -2.66
N CYS A 76 -2.80 4.66 -3.30
CA CYS A 76 -3.83 5.44 -2.63
C CYS A 76 -5.22 5.06 -3.17
N SER A 77 -6.28 5.65 -2.64
CA SER A 77 -7.66 5.33 -3.07
C SER A 77 -7.86 5.47 -4.59
N GLY A 78 -7.46 6.60 -5.17
CA GLY A 78 -7.72 6.94 -6.57
C GLY A 78 -6.52 6.92 -7.52
N GLY A 79 -5.32 6.65 -7.02
CA GLY A 79 -4.09 6.62 -7.82
C GLY A 79 -3.61 7.99 -8.35
N TRP A 80 -4.34 9.09 -8.11
CA TRP A 80 -4.16 10.36 -8.86
C TRP A 80 -3.32 11.43 -8.16
N CYS A 81 -3.33 11.46 -6.82
CA CYS A 81 -2.71 12.54 -6.04
C CYS A 81 -1.64 12.00 -5.11
N ARG A 82 -2.06 11.27 -4.07
CA ARG A 82 -1.16 10.83 -3.00
C ARG A 82 -0.13 9.79 -3.43
N SER A 83 -0.55 8.76 -4.17
CA SER A 83 0.37 7.75 -4.71
C SER A 83 1.32 8.33 -5.75
N GLN A 84 0.87 9.30 -6.55
CA GLN A 84 1.74 10.06 -7.48
C GLN A 84 2.79 10.85 -6.72
N THR A 85 2.40 11.52 -5.63
CA THR A 85 3.33 12.28 -4.77
C THR A 85 4.35 11.37 -4.10
N LEU A 86 3.91 10.22 -3.58
CA LEU A 86 4.80 9.20 -3.04
C LEU A 86 5.74 8.62 -4.10
N HIS A 87 5.23 8.35 -5.30
CA HIS A 87 6.07 7.91 -6.41
C HIS A 87 7.09 8.98 -6.80
N ALA A 88 6.71 10.26 -6.80
CA ALA A 88 7.61 11.37 -7.06
C ALA A 88 8.76 11.45 -6.04
N LEU A 89 8.49 11.12 -4.77
CA LEU A 89 9.47 10.99 -3.69
C LEU A 89 10.42 9.80 -3.91
N LEU A 90 9.90 8.66 -4.37
CA LEU A 90 10.68 7.44 -4.55
C LEU A 90 11.47 7.41 -5.89
N LYS A 91 11.05 8.20 -6.88
CA LYS A 91 11.63 8.20 -8.24
C LYS A 91 13.15 8.42 -8.28
N PRO A 92 13.75 9.31 -7.48
CA PRO A 92 15.21 9.46 -7.45
C PRO A 92 15.97 8.19 -7.03
N HIS A 93 15.28 7.20 -6.46
CA HIS A 93 15.84 5.91 -6.05
C HIS A 93 15.45 4.77 -7.00
N SER A 94 14.90 5.05 -8.20
CA SER A 94 14.43 3.99 -9.11
C SER A 94 15.53 3.10 -9.69
N ASP A 95 16.79 3.49 -9.55
CA ASP A 95 17.93 2.66 -9.97
C ASP A 95 18.24 1.57 -8.94
N SER A 96 18.02 1.85 -7.65
CA SER A 96 18.20 0.90 -6.55
C SER A 96 16.91 0.15 -6.18
N LEU A 97 15.75 0.57 -6.67
CA LEU A 97 14.44 -0.01 -6.36
C LEU A 97 13.73 -0.51 -7.63
N VAL A 98 12.90 -1.55 -7.50
CA VAL A 98 11.90 -1.87 -8.51
C VAL A 98 10.64 -1.07 -8.20
N LEU A 99 10.62 0.20 -8.62
CA LEU A 99 9.51 1.11 -8.36
C LEU A 99 8.35 0.87 -9.34
N PHE A 100 7.23 0.39 -8.81
CA PHE A 100 6.00 0.19 -9.56
C PHE A 100 5.26 1.52 -9.80
N PRO A 101 4.48 1.63 -10.88
CA PRO A 101 3.68 2.81 -11.15
C PRO A 101 2.67 3.06 -10.03
N PRO A 102 2.24 4.32 -9.84
CA PRO A 102 1.17 4.68 -8.90
C PRO A 102 -0.09 3.85 -9.12
N HIS A 103 -0.68 3.36 -8.03
CA HIS A 103 -1.84 2.49 -8.08
C HIS A 103 -3.03 3.03 -7.29
N ALA A 104 -4.23 2.80 -7.83
CA ALA A 104 -5.50 3.07 -7.20
C ALA A 104 -6.03 1.80 -6.53
N ALA A 105 -6.18 1.82 -5.21
CA ALA A 105 -6.75 0.69 -4.47
C ALA A 105 -8.24 0.48 -4.75
N ARG A 106 -8.98 1.57 -5.04
CA ARG A 106 -10.44 1.56 -5.14
C ARG A 106 -11.00 2.17 -6.42
N LEU A 107 -10.28 3.06 -7.10
CA LEU A 107 -10.73 3.62 -8.38
C LEU A 107 -10.32 2.71 -9.54
N GLY A 108 -11.22 2.50 -10.51
CA GLY A 108 -11.08 1.41 -11.48
C GLY A 108 -11.71 0.14 -10.91
N TRP A 109 -11.06 -1.00 -11.02
CA TRP A 109 -11.56 -2.22 -10.38
C TRP A 109 -11.22 -2.21 -8.89
N ASP A 110 -12.25 -2.18 -8.04
CA ASP A 110 -12.14 -2.31 -6.59
C ASP A 110 -12.12 -3.80 -6.22
N PRO A 111 -10.96 -4.31 -5.80
CA PRO A 111 -10.81 -5.73 -5.57
C PRO A 111 -11.54 -6.21 -4.30
N TYR A 112 -11.96 -5.29 -3.43
CA TYR A 112 -12.52 -5.59 -2.12
C TYR A 112 -14.01 -5.91 -2.16
N ASN A 113 -14.73 -5.21 -3.04
CA ASN A 113 -16.15 -5.41 -3.32
C ASN A 113 -16.40 -6.08 -4.69
N GLY A 114 -15.36 -6.22 -5.53
CA GLY A 114 -15.44 -6.84 -6.85
C GLY A 114 -16.12 -5.97 -7.91
N GLN A 115 -16.30 -4.68 -7.65
CA GLN A 115 -16.99 -3.73 -8.53
C GLN A 115 -16.01 -2.87 -9.31
N ILE A 116 -16.44 -2.29 -10.43
CA ILE A 116 -15.69 -1.21 -11.07
C ILE A 116 -16.24 0.13 -10.59
N ASN A 117 -15.42 0.85 -9.84
CA ASN A 117 -15.72 2.20 -9.38
C ASN A 117 -15.32 3.19 -10.47
N ARG A 118 -16.31 3.60 -11.26
CA ARG A 118 -16.19 4.60 -12.33
C ARG A 118 -16.80 5.93 -11.93
N TYR A 119 -16.34 6.53 -10.84
CA TYR A 119 -16.80 7.88 -10.49
C TYR A 119 -15.68 8.71 -9.85
N ARG A 120 -15.19 9.67 -10.65
CA ARG A 120 -14.92 11.07 -10.28
C ARG A 120 -14.75 11.79 -11.62
N ASN A 121 -15.79 12.51 -12.02
CA ASN A 121 -15.88 13.30 -13.26
C ASN A 121 -14.51 13.85 -13.68
N TYR A 122 -14.01 13.31 -14.78
CA TYR A 122 -12.71 13.62 -15.37
C TYR A 122 -12.86 14.56 -16.57
N GLU A 123 -13.95 15.32 -16.57
CA GLU A 123 -14.31 16.25 -17.63
C GLU A 123 -14.29 17.66 -17.03
N GLY A 124 -13.10 18.25 -16.92
CA GLY A 124 -13.02 19.67 -16.55
C GLY A 124 -11.66 20.21 -16.11
N GLU A 125 -10.83 19.41 -15.43
CA GLU A 125 -9.67 19.96 -14.71
C GLU A 125 -8.32 19.77 -15.44
N LYS A 126 -8.31 19.73 -16.78
CA LYS A 126 -7.04 19.75 -17.55
C LYS A 126 -6.32 21.10 -17.49
N LYS A 127 -6.96 22.19 -17.08
CA LYS A 127 -6.41 23.54 -17.26
C LYS A 127 -5.26 23.87 -16.30
N HIS A 128 -5.18 23.22 -15.14
CA HIS A 128 -4.08 23.41 -14.19
C HIS A 128 -3.70 22.06 -13.58
N ASP A 129 -2.62 21.43 -14.06
CA ASP A 129 -2.06 20.27 -13.37
C ASP A 129 -1.06 20.76 -12.30
N GLU A 130 -1.55 21.01 -11.10
CA GLU A 130 -0.70 21.53 -10.02
C GLU A 130 0.36 20.54 -9.54
N TYR A 131 0.17 19.24 -9.77
CA TYR A 131 1.23 18.26 -9.57
C TYR A 131 2.40 18.57 -10.51
N ALA A 132 2.10 18.82 -11.79
CA ALA A 132 3.13 19.17 -12.77
C ALA A 132 3.79 20.52 -12.45
N LEU A 133 3.02 21.49 -11.96
CA LEU A 133 3.57 22.77 -11.50
C LEU A 133 4.49 22.61 -10.26
N CYS A 134 4.13 21.72 -9.34
CA CYS A 134 4.87 21.44 -8.12
C CYS A 134 6.18 20.69 -8.39
N PHE A 135 6.09 19.54 -9.06
CA PHE A 135 7.20 18.61 -9.23
C PHE A 135 7.95 18.75 -10.56
N LYS A 136 7.52 19.71 -11.40
CA LYS A 136 8.10 19.98 -12.73
C LYS A 136 8.16 18.74 -13.63
N ARG A 137 7.15 17.88 -13.52
CA ARG A 137 7.03 16.62 -14.26
C ARG A 137 5.58 16.21 -14.41
N GLU A 138 5.27 15.46 -15.47
CA GLU A 138 3.93 14.89 -15.65
C GLU A 138 3.67 13.75 -14.65
N LYS A 139 2.38 13.45 -14.42
CA LYS A 139 1.98 12.27 -13.65
C LYS A 139 2.35 11.01 -14.42
N GLU A 140 2.73 9.99 -13.68
CA GLU A 140 3.01 8.68 -14.25
C GLU A 140 1.71 7.96 -14.59
N LEU A 141 1.71 7.12 -15.63
CA LEU A 141 0.55 6.31 -15.98
C LEU A 141 0.20 5.38 -14.82
N ARG A 142 -1.06 5.41 -14.38
CA ARG A 142 -1.52 4.61 -13.27
C ARG A 142 -1.72 3.15 -13.66
N MET A 143 -1.36 2.26 -12.74
CA MET A 143 -1.63 0.83 -12.89
C MET A 143 -3.14 0.54 -12.89
N GLY A 144 -3.61 -0.09 -13.96
CA GLY A 144 -4.99 -0.56 -14.17
C GLY A 144 -6.04 0.55 -14.34
N PHE A 145 -5.59 1.79 -14.53
CA PHE A 145 -6.33 2.79 -15.28
C PHE A 145 -5.50 3.06 -16.54
N GLU A 146 -4.54 3.97 -16.60
CA GLU A 146 -3.94 4.35 -17.90
C GLU A 146 -3.07 3.30 -18.61
N ASN A 147 -2.55 2.28 -17.92
CA ASN A 147 -1.63 1.28 -18.52
C ASN A 147 -2.28 0.14 -19.31
N ASP A 148 -3.60 0.09 -19.39
CA ASP A 148 -4.28 -0.89 -20.23
C ASP A 148 -5.39 -0.19 -21.02
N ALA A 149 -5.39 -0.30 -22.35
CA ALA A 149 -6.27 0.49 -23.21
C ALA A 149 -7.74 0.00 -23.17
N ASP A 150 -8.00 -1.20 -22.67
CA ASP A 150 -9.27 -1.90 -22.91
C ASP A 150 -10.40 -1.57 -21.92
N TRP A 151 -10.12 -1.11 -20.70
CA TRP A 151 -11.20 -0.89 -19.71
C TRP A 151 -11.90 0.47 -19.88
N LYS A 152 -11.30 1.42 -20.63
CA LYS A 152 -11.92 2.71 -20.96
C LYS A 152 -13.08 2.56 -21.95
N ALA A 153 -13.03 1.53 -22.81
CA ALA A 153 -14.01 1.29 -23.87
C ALA A 153 -15.23 0.48 -23.39
N VAL A 154 -15.16 -0.14 -22.20
CA VAL A 154 -16.29 -0.90 -21.65
C VAL A 154 -17.30 0.07 -21.06
N GLU A 155 -18.14 0.72 -21.85
CA GLU A 155 -19.19 1.63 -21.34
C GLU A 155 -20.19 0.93 -20.40
N ALA A 156 -20.37 -0.39 -20.56
CA ALA A 156 -21.25 -1.22 -19.75
C ALA A 156 -20.59 -1.70 -18.43
N ALA A 157 -21.40 -2.26 -17.51
CA ALA A 157 -20.87 -3.08 -16.42
C ALA A 157 -20.02 -4.22 -17.02
N PRO A 158 -18.82 -4.49 -16.47
CA PRO A 158 -17.95 -5.52 -17.02
C PRO A 158 -18.64 -6.89 -16.98
N THR A 159 -18.45 -7.69 -18.02
CA THR A 159 -18.87 -9.10 -18.01
C THR A 159 -18.09 -9.87 -16.95
N LYS A 160 -18.57 -11.06 -16.56
CA LYS A 160 -17.85 -11.94 -15.63
C LYS A 160 -16.44 -12.26 -16.14
N GLU A 161 -16.32 -12.47 -17.45
CA GLU A 161 -15.07 -12.76 -18.16
C GLU A 161 -14.13 -11.55 -18.14
N GLY A 162 -14.68 -10.34 -18.35
CA GLY A 162 -13.92 -9.09 -18.23
C GLY A 162 -13.38 -8.88 -16.81
N LEU A 163 -14.20 -9.12 -15.78
CA LEU A 163 -13.76 -9.08 -14.38
C LEU A 163 -12.68 -10.13 -14.08
N ALA A 164 -12.79 -11.33 -14.64
CA ALA A 164 -11.79 -12.38 -14.48
C ALA A 164 -10.45 -11.99 -15.13
N SER A 165 -10.49 -11.41 -16.33
CA SER A 165 -9.30 -10.91 -17.03
C SER A 165 -8.61 -9.79 -16.25
N ILE A 166 -9.37 -8.80 -15.79
CA ILE A 166 -8.85 -7.71 -14.94
C ILE A 166 -8.21 -8.30 -13.67
N ARG A 167 -8.89 -9.22 -13.00
CA ARG A 167 -8.36 -9.90 -11.82
C ARG A 167 -7.05 -10.61 -12.11
N ALA A 168 -6.96 -11.34 -13.22
CA ALA A 168 -5.75 -12.05 -13.62
C ALA A 168 -4.58 -11.07 -13.85
N TYR A 169 -4.83 -9.98 -14.55
CA TYR A 169 -3.83 -8.92 -14.79
C TYR A 169 -3.27 -8.35 -13.47
N TYR A 170 -4.14 -7.93 -12.54
CA TYR A 170 -3.69 -7.39 -11.26
C TYR A 170 -2.95 -8.44 -10.41
N ASN A 171 -3.34 -9.70 -10.49
CA ASN A 171 -2.64 -10.77 -9.81
C ASN A 171 -1.25 -10.99 -10.41
N GLU A 172 -1.15 -11.05 -11.73
CA GLU A 172 0.13 -11.29 -12.41
C GLU A 172 1.11 -10.13 -12.20
N HIS A 173 0.63 -8.90 -12.33
CA HIS A 173 1.51 -7.74 -12.38
C HIS A 173 1.65 -7.00 -11.05
N TYR A 174 0.76 -7.19 -10.08
CA TYR A 174 0.75 -6.35 -8.89
C TYR A 174 0.73 -7.14 -7.58
N PHE A 175 -0.31 -7.94 -7.33
CA PHE A 175 -0.52 -8.57 -6.02
C PHE A 175 0.04 -9.99 -5.89
N GLY A 176 0.19 -10.71 -6.98
CA GLY A 176 0.62 -12.12 -6.97
C GLY A 176 2.12 -12.30 -6.76
N PRO A 177 2.56 -13.52 -6.43
CA PRO A 177 3.95 -13.82 -6.08
C PRO A 177 4.92 -13.59 -7.25
N GLY A 178 4.42 -13.63 -8.48
CA GLY A 178 5.19 -13.39 -9.70
C GLY A 178 5.32 -11.92 -10.12
N SER A 179 4.70 -10.99 -9.38
CA SER A 179 4.61 -9.58 -9.77
C SER A 179 5.97 -9.00 -10.13
N SER A 180 6.06 -8.42 -11.32
CA SER A 180 7.26 -7.80 -11.86
C SER A 180 6.92 -6.53 -12.64
N PHE A 181 7.87 -5.60 -12.72
CA PHE A 181 7.72 -4.39 -13.51
C PHE A 181 8.90 -4.24 -14.45
N LYS A 182 8.62 -4.07 -15.75
CA LYS A 182 9.64 -4.00 -16.82
C LYS A 182 10.64 -5.17 -16.75
N GLY A 183 10.14 -6.38 -16.48
CA GLY A 183 10.93 -7.61 -16.37
C GLY A 183 11.74 -7.77 -15.07
N LYS A 184 11.71 -6.79 -14.15
CA LYS A 184 12.43 -6.88 -12.87
C LYS A 184 11.51 -7.34 -11.75
N LYS A 185 12.00 -8.27 -10.92
CA LYS A 185 11.38 -8.71 -9.66
C LYS A 185 12.17 -8.12 -8.50
N GLY A 186 11.46 -7.66 -7.47
CA GLY A 186 12.10 -7.24 -6.21
C GLY A 186 12.40 -8.44 -5.31
N LYS A 187 13.38 -8.27 -4.41
CA LYS A 187 13.72 -9.26 -3.37
C LYS A 187 12.65 -9.33 -2.29
N ARG A 188 12.08 -8.18 -1.94
CA ARG A 188 10.93 -8.03 -1.03
C ARG A 188 9.89 -7.15 -1.70
N ARG A 189 8.61 -7.39 -1.41
CA ARG A 189 7.50 -6.57 -1.93
C ARG A 189 7.01 -5.63 -0.84
N VAL A 190 7.10 -4.34 -1.07
CA VAL A 190 6.78 -3.27 -0.10
C VAL A 190 5.60 -2.45 -0.62
N TYR A 191 4.42 -2.71 -0.06
CA TYR A 191 3.18 -2.00 -0.38
C TYR A 191 3.01 -0.82 0.55
N ILE A 192 3.22 0.40 0.03
CA ILE A 192 3.04 1.63 0.81
C ILE A 192 1.68 2.20 0.46
N THR A 193 0.78 2.22 1.44
CA THR A 193 -0.62 2.58 1.26
C THR A 193 -1.08 3.54 2.35
N PHE A 194 -2.06 4.39 2.05
CA PHE A 194 -2.69 5.21 3.08
C PHE A 194 -3.62 4.35 3.91
N ALA A 195 -3.66 4.56 5.23
CA ALA A 195 -4.28 3.66 6.20
C ALA A 195 -5.73 3.29 5.84
N SER A 196 -6.50 4.24 5.29
CA SER A 196 -7.88 3.99 4.85
C SER A 196 -8.02 2.95 3.73
N ASN A 197 -6.96 2.60 3.01
CA ASN A 197 -6.96 1.62 1.91
C ASN A 197 -6.21 0.32 2.26
N ALA A 198 -5.64 0.22 3.47
CA ALA A 198 -4.80 -0.93 3.85
C ALA A 198 -5.57 -2.26 3.81
N HIS A 199 -6.85 -2.26 4.18
CA HIS A 199 -7.69 -3.46 4.15
C HIS A 199 -7.90 -4.01 2.72
N VAL A 200 -7.95 -3.14 1.70
CA VAL A 200 -8.08 -3.58 0.30
C VAL A 200 -6.80 -4.31 -0.14
N VAL A 201 -5.64 -3.72 0.19
CA VAL A 201 -4.33 -4.32 -0.10
C VAL A 201 -4.17 -5.66 0.61
N LEU A 202 -4.52 -5.73 1.90
CA LEU A 202 -4.51 -6.94 2.70
C LEU A 202 -5.37 -8.05 2.06
N PHE A 203 -6.63 -7.73 1.74
CA PHE A 203 -7.56 -8.68 1.15
C PHE A 203 -6.98 -9.30 -0.14
N ARG A 204 -6.34 -8.49 -0.98
CA ARG A 204 -5.79 -8.96 -2.26
C ARG A 204 -4.53 -9.77 -2.15
N LEU A 205 -3.66 -9.42 -1.23
CA LEU A 205 -2.49 -10.23 -0.96
C LEU A 205 -2.88 -11.62 -0.46
N LEU A 206 -3.92 -11.72 0.37
CA LEU A 206 -4.43 -13.00 0.86
C LEU A 206 -5.07 -13.87 -0.22
N GLU A 207 -5.79 -13.27 -1.17
CA GLU A 207 -6.40 -14.04 -2.26
C GLU A 207 -5.39 -14.59 -3.27
N THR A 208 -4.21 -13.99 -3.37
CA THR A 208 -3.26 -14.26 -4.47
C THR A 208 -1.98 -14.94 -4.03
N ASN A 209 -1.71 -14.99 -2.72
CA ASN A 209 -0.47 -15.53 -2.19
C ASN A 209 -0.74 -16.58 -1.10
N HIS A 210 -0.23 -17.80 -1.31
CA HIS A 210 -0.23 -18.83 -0.26
C HIS A 210 0.76 -18.51 0.87
N SER A 211 1.90 -17.90 0.55
CA SER A 211 2.89 -17.40 1.51
C SER A 211 3.11 -15.91 1.31
N LEU A 212 3.24 -15.18 2.41
CA LEU A 212 3.49 -13.74 2.44
C LEU A 212 4.86 -13.40 3.03
N LYS A 213 5.78 -14.38 3.06
CA LYS A 213 7.19 -14.14 3.39
C LYS A 213 7.74 -13.05 2.45
N ASP A 214 8.51 -12.12 3.02
CA ASP A 214 9.10 -10.98 2.31
C ASP A 214 8.08 -10.01 1.69
N VAL A 215 6.82 -10.05 2.17
CA VAL A 215 5.78 -9.06 1.84
C VAL A 215 5.57 -8.12 3.02
N HIS A 216 5.76 -6.84 2.76
CA HIS A 216 5.62 -5.76 3.73
C HIS A 216 4.48 -4.85 3.30
N ILE A 217 3.59 -4.50 4.24
CA ILE A 217 2.64 -3.40 4.07
C ILE A 217 3.05 -2.27 5.01
N VAL A 218 3.13 -1.06 4.47
CA VAL A 218 3.38 0.18 5.21
C VAL A 218 2.13 1.05 5.10
N ALA A 219 1.34 1.09 6.17
CA ALA A 219 0.10 1.83 6.25
C ALA A 219 0.33 3.23 6.85
N LEU A 220 0.13 4.28 6.05
CA LEU A 220 0.35 5.67 6.44
C LEU A 220 -0.96 6.31 6.91
N ASP A 221 -1.13 6.55 8.22
CA ASP A 221 -2.20 7.41 8.74
C ASP A 221 -1.81 8.89 8.59
N LEU A 222 -1.82 9.36 7.34
CA LEU A 222 -1.55 10.74 6.98
C LEU A 222 -2.82 11.42 6.47
N GLU A 223 -2.99 12.66 6.90
CA GLU A 223 -4.03 13.53 6.37
C GLU A 223 -3.83 13.76 4.86
N ASP A 224 -4.92 13.66 4.08
CA ASP A 224 -4.89 13.93 2.65
C ASP A 224 -4.93 15.44 2.38
N LEU A 225 -3.82 16.11 2.68
CA LEU A 225 -3.67 17.56 2.49
C LEU A 225 -3.88 18.00 1.03
N VAL A 226 -3.69 17.07 0.07
CA VAL A 226 -3.90 17.36 -1.36
C VAL A 226 -5.39 17.48 -1.66
N SER A 227 -6.22 16.55 -1.17
CA SER A 227 -7.67 16.62 -1.37
C SER A 227 -8.37 17.56 -0.39
N SER A 228 -7.78 17.76 0.79
CA SER A 228 -8.33 18.54 1.90
C SER A 228 -7.24 19.43 2.48
N PRO A 229 -6.87 20.54 1.81
CA PRO A 229 -5.85 21.45 2.32
C PRO A 229 -6.28 22.13 3.62
N LEU A 230 -5.30 22.56 4.41
CA LEU A 230 -5.54 23.30 5.65
C LEU A 230 -6.28 24.62 5.37
N LYS A 231 -7.26 24.96 6.23
CA LYS A 231 -8.13 26.12 6.03
C LYS A 231 -7.32 27.43 5.95
N GLU A 232 -6.33 27.57 6.82
CA GLU A 232 -5.44 28.73 6.91
C GLU A 232 -4.56 28.94 5.67
N TRP A 233 -4.44 27.94 4.79
CA TRP A 233 -3.70 28.12 3.53
C TRP A 233 -4.49 28.90 2.49
N ASN A 234 -5.80 29.12 2.71
CA ASN A 234 -6.68 29.85 1.79
C ASN A 234 -6.47 29.40 0.32
N THR A 235 -6.32 28.09 0.13
CA THR A 235 -6.00 27.47 -1.16
C THR A 235 -7.09 26.48 -1.54
N THR A 236 -7.32 26.32 -2.84
CA THR A 236 -8.15 25.23 -3.35
C THR A 236 -7.47 23.87 -3.15
N PRO A 237 -8.24 22.78 -3.04
CA PRO A 237 -7.73 21.43 -3.17
C PRO A 237 -6.86 21.27 -4.41
N ARG A 238 -5.88 20.37 -4.31
CA ARG A 238 -4.91 20.05 -5.36
C ARG A 238 -3.97 21.20 -5.69
N SER A 239 -3.72 22.17 -4.82
CA SER A 239 -2.74 23.23 -5.12
C SER A 239 -1.29 22.76 -5.04
N LYS A 240 -0.36 23.53 -5.67
CA LYS A 240 1.09 23.32 -5.53
C LYS A 240 1.54 23.27 -4.07
N LYS A 241 0.99 24.15 -3.23
CA LYS A 241 1.32 24.21 -1.79
C LYS A 241 0.91 22.93 -1.07
N ALA A 242 -0.26 22.40 -1.39
CA ALA A 242 -0.76 21.16 -0.81
C ALA A 242 0.10 19.93 -1.21
N TYR A 243 0.49 19.85 -2.49
CA TYR A 243 1.40 18.80 -2.96
C TYR A 243 2.76 18.86 -2.27
N GLN A 244 3.35 20.05 -2.13
CA GLN A 244 4.64 20.21 -1.47
C GLN A 244 4.57 19.82 0.01
N ALA A 245 3.58 20.32 0.76
CA ALA A 245 3.44 20.00 2.18
C ALA A 245 3.21 18.49 2.43
N PHE A 246 2.47 17.84 1.53
CA PHE A 246 2.27 16.40 1.57
C PHE A 246 3.56 15.63 1.26
N TYR A 247 4.32 16.07 0.24
CA TYR A 247 5.65 15.52 -0.08
C TYR A 247 6.62 15.63 1.11
N ASP A 248 6.67 16.79 1.77
CA ASP A 248 7.54 17.04 2.92
C ASP A 248 7.15 16.19 4.14
N SER A 249 5.87 15.85 4.27
CA SER A 249 5.39 14.94 5.30
C SER A 249 5.84 13.51 5.01
N LEU A 250 5.73 13.06 3.76
CA LEU A 250 6.20 11.75 3.33
C LEU A 250 7.72 11.60 3.47
N SER A 251 8.52 12.62 3.12
CA SER A 251 9.99 12.55 3.16
C SER A 251 10.55 12.39 4.57
N LYS A 252 9.82 12.83 5.60
CA LYS A 252 10.20 12.63 7.01
C LYS A 252 9.96 11.21 7.50
N ILE A 253 9.07 10.48 6.82
CA ILE A 253 8.57 9.17 7.24
C ILE A 253 9.24 8.06 6.43
N ILE A 254 9.31 8.24 5.11
CA ILE A 254 9.83 7.24 4.19
C ILE A 254 11.34 7.35 4.12
N LYS A 255 12.01 6.29 4.57
CA LYS A 255 13.47 6.16 4.51
C LYS A 255 13.82 5.07 3.50
N VAL A 256 14.65 5.44 2.52
CA VAL A 256 15.29 4.51 1.59
C VAL A 256 16.73 4.33 2.06
N GLY A 257 17.07 3.12 2.48
CA GLY A 257 18.43 2.75 2.85
C GLY A 257 19.31 2.76 1.62
N THR A 258 20.34 3.60 1.64
CA THR A 258 21.46 3.52 0.71
C THR A 258 22.51 2.62 1.37
N ASP A 259 22.63 1.38 0.90
CA ASP A 259 23.76 0.55 1.32
C ASP A 259 25.04 1.24 0.80
N GLY A 260 26.03 1.51 1.68
CA GLY A 260 27.43 1.58 1.23
C GLY A 260 28.33 2.78 1.56
N THR A 261 27.93 3.79 2.34
CA THR A 261 28.93 4.63 3.03
C THR A 261 28.69 4.59 4.53
N SER A 262 29.27 3.57 5.18
CA SER A 262 29.67 3.77 6.57
C SER A 262 30.60 4.98 6.61
N PRO A 263 30.42 5.95 7.53
CA PRO A 263 31.47 6.92 7.78
C PRO A 263 32.70 6.11 8.24
N GLN A 264 33.77 6.14 7.44
CA GLN A 264 35.07 5.73 7.91
C GLN A 264 35.38 6.60 9.14
N LYS A 265 35.36 5.98 10.31
CA LYS A 265 35.99 6.53 11.51
C LYS A 265 37.45 6.11 11.51
#